data_AF-A0A3N5ZT45-F1
#
_entry.id   AF-A0A3N5ZT45-F1
#
_cell.length_a   1.000
_cell.length_b   1.000
_cell.length_c   1.000
_cell.angle_alpha   90.00
_cell.angle_beta   90.00
_cell.angle_gamma   90.00
#
_symmetry.space_group_name_H-M   'P 1'
#
loop_
_entity.id
_entity.type
_entity.pdbx_description
1 polymer ?
#
loop_
_entity_poly.entity_id
_entity_poly.type
_entity_poly.pdbx_seq_one_letter_code
_entity_poly.pdbx_strand_id
1 'polypeptide(L)' 'METRSTSIGRSIKVGVVTDQTGPLSFLGIANANVARMVIDDINAQGGVLGRQIELYLEDSATTDSVAEAKAA' A
#
# COMPACT_ATOMS: atom_id res chain seq x y z
N MET A 1 17.92 25.75 -19.88
CA MET A 1 18.25 24.46 -19.25
C MET A 1 17.46 24.38 -17.97
N GLU A 2 16.26 23.81 -18.02
CA GLU A 2 15.35 23.75 -16.87
C GLU A 2 15.77 22.59 -15.97
N THR A 3 16.38 22.88 -14.83
CA THR A 3 16.69 21.89 -13.80
C THR A 3 15.37 21.41 -13.20
N ARG A 4 14.89 20.26 -13.69
CA ARG A 4 13.81 19.50 -13.03
C ARG A 4 14.32 19.09 -11.65
N SER A 5 13.87 19.81 -10.62
CA SER A 5 14.06 19.42 -9.23
C SER A 5 13.30 18.11 -9.01
N THR A 6 14.03 16.99 -8.96
CA THR A 6 13.45 15.70 -8.56
C THR A 6 12.85 15.91 -7.17
N SER A 7 11.54 15.72 -7.02
CA SER A 7 10.85 15.87 -5.74
C SER A 7 11.25 14.73 -4.79
N ILE A 8 12.48 14.79 -4.25
CA ILE A 8 12.98 13.85 -3.23
C ILE A 8 12.09 13.90 -1.97
N GLY A 9 11.25 14.94 -1.81
CA GLY A 9 10.35 15.09 -0.68
C GLY A 9 8.96 14.46 -0.78
N ARG A 10 8.51 13.92 -1.93
CA ARG A 10 7.17 13.30 -2.01
C ARG A 10 7.26 11.80 -1.75
N SER A 11 6.54 11.33 -0.73
CA SER A 11 6.33 9.91 -0.45
C SER A 11 5.81 9.13 -1.65
N ILE A 12 6.06 7.83 -1.66
CA ILE A 12 5.54 6.87 -2.63
C ILE A 12 4.25 6.31 -2.05
N LYS A 13 3.12 6.55 -2.71
CA LYS A 13 1.84 5.99 -2.29
C LYS A 13 1.68 4.57 -2.84
N VAL A 14 1.36 3.63 -1.97
CA VAL A 14 1.10 2.23 -2.32
C VAL A 14 -0.28 1.87 -1.83
N GLY A 15 -1.18 1.55 -2.76
CA GLY A 15 -2.50 1.01 -2.47
C GLY A 15 -2.47 -0.52 -2.49
N VAL A 16 -3.10 -1.14 -1.50
CA VAL A 16 -3.27 -2.59 -1.41
C VAL A 16 -4.74 -2.87 -1.08
N VAL A 17 -5.43 -3.55 -2.00
CA VAL A 17 -6.79 -4.07 -1.78
C VAL A 17 -6.66 -5.54 -1.35
N THR A 18 -7.28 -5.90 -0.24
CA THR A 18 -7.23 -7.26 0.30
C THR A 18 -8.52 -7.59 1.06
N ASP A 19 -8.84 -8.87 1.22
CA ASP A 19 -10.06 -9.30 1.90
C ASP A 19 -9.91 -9.11 3.42
N GLN A 20 -10.32 -7.98 3.96
CA GLN A 20 -10.28 -7.72 5.41
C GLN A 20 -11.59 -8.15 6.09
N THR A 21 -12.68 -8.21 5.31
CA THR A 21 -13.95 -8.83 5.69
C THR A 21 -14.36 -9.91 4.69
N GLY A 22 -15.43 -10.64 5.00
CA GLY A 22 -15.94 -11.73 4.16
C GLY A 22 -15.26 -13.09 4.39
N PRO A 23 -15.61 -14.12 3.59
CA PRO A 23 -15.17 -15.50 3.79
C PRO A 23 -13.65 -15.72 3.73
N LEU A 24 -12.91 -14.88 2.98
CA LEU A 24 -11.45 -14.98 2.86
C LEU A 24 -10.69 -14.04 3.81
N SER A 25 -11.39 -13.43 4.77
CA SER A 25 -10.81 -12.42 5.68
C SER A 25 -9.55 -12.87 6.42
N PHE A 26 -9.45 -14.14 6.79
CA PHE A 26 -8.27 -14.67 7.48
C PHE A 26 -6.99 -14.56 6.64
N LEU A 27 -7.09 -14.76 5.31
CA LEU A 27 -5.96 -14.59 4.40
C LEU A 27 -5.67 -13.10 4.17
N GLY A 28 -6.71 -12.31 3.93
CA GLY A 28 -6.50 -10.91 3.59
C GLY A 28 -6.04 -10.05 4.76
N ILE A 29 -6.41 -10.38 6.01
CA ILE A 29 -5.82 -9.80 7.22
C ILE A 29 -4.34 -10.17 7.33
N ALA A 30 -3.96 -11.42 7.06
CA ALA A 30 -2.56 -11.83 7.07
C ALA A 30 -1.75 -11.04 6.03
N ASN A 31 -2.28 -10.88 4.81
CA ASN A 31 -1.66 -10.07 3.76
C ASN A 31 -1.52 -8.59 4.16
N ALA A 32 -2.54 -8.00 4.77
CA ALA A 32 -2.51 -6.61 5.25
C ALA A 32 -1.42 -6.41 6.32
N ASN A 33 -1.23 -7.39 7.20
CA ASN A 33 -0.19 -7.35 8.23
C ASN A 33 1.21 -7.48 7.64
N VAL A 34 1.40 -8.36 6.65
CA VAL A 34 2.68 -8.47 5.93
C VAL A 34 2.99 -7.18 5.17
N ALA A 35 2.01 -6.57 4.50
CA ALA A 35 2.20 -5.32 3.78
C ALA A 35 2.67 -4.19 4.73
N ARG A 36 2.06 -4.08 5.92
CA ARG A 36 2.50 -3.13 6.95
C ARG A 36 3.93 -3.41 7.40
N MET A 37 4.22 -4.63 7.83
CA MET A 37 5.53 -5.03 8.34
C MET A 37 6.65 -4.75 7.32
N VAL A 38 6.46 -5.15 6.06
CA VAL A 38 7.48 -4.96 5.01
C VAL A 38 7.66 -3.48 4.67
N ILE A 39 6.58 -2.70 4.64
CA ILE A 39 6.68 -1.26 4.39
C ILE A 39 7.38 -0.54 5.55
N ASP A 40 7.08 -0.91 6.79
CA ASP A 40 7.77 -0.38 7.98
C ASP A 40 9.26 -0.70 7.92
N ASP A 41 9.64 -1.94 7.57
CA ASP A 41 11.04 -2.36 7.41
C ASP A 41 11.76 -1.60 6.28
N ILE A 42 11.09 -1.38 5.14
CA ILE A 42 11.63 -0.60 4.02
C ILE A 42 11.84 0.86 4.43
N ASN A 43 10.85 1.46 5.09
CA ASN A 43 10.89 2.84 5.54
C ASN A 43 11.98 3.05 6.61
N ALA A 44 12.16 2.09 7.51
CA ALA A 44 13.24 2.08 8.50
C ALA A 44 14.64 2.02 7.85
N GLN A 45 14.77 1.40 6.67
CA GLN A 45 16.00 1.33 5.87
C GLN A 45 16.24 2.55 4.96
N GLY A 46 15.45 3.62 5.12
CA GLY A 46 15.58 4.85 4.35
C GLY A 46 14.65 4.95 3.14
N GLY A 47 13.70 4.02 3.01
CA GLY A 47 12.71 4.01 1.94
C GLY A 47 13.27 3.63 0.57
N VAL A 48 12.44 3.74 -0.46
CA VAL A 48 12.84 3.40 -1.84
C VAL A 48 13.41 4.63 -2.51
N LEU A 49 14.68 4.57 -2.91
CA LEU A 49 15.41 5.69 -3.51
C LEU A 49 15.39 6.95 -2.61
N GLY A 50 15.44 6.75 -1.29
CA GLY A 50 15.38 7.83 -0.29
C GLY A 50 13.99 8.40 -0.03
N ARG A 51 12.93 7.75 -0.53
CA ARG A 51 11.54 8.20 -0.38
C ARG A 51 10.74 7.23 0.48
N GLN A 52 10.04 7.76 1.47
CA GLN A 52 9.15 6.98 2.34
C GLN A 52 7.93 6.46 1.57
N ILE A 53 7.45 5.27 1.96
CA ILE A 53 6.23 4.67 1.43
C ILE A 53 5.06 5.00 2.37
N GLU A 54 3.96 5.49 1.79
CA GLU A 54 2.66 5.62 2.45
C GLU A 54 1.76 4.46 2.00
N LEU A 55 1.43 3.57 2.93
CA LEU A 55 0.53 2.44 2.69
C LEU A 55 -0.93 2.87 2.85
N TYR A 56 -1.73 2.58 1.83
CA TYR A 56 -3.18 2.66 1.84
C TYR A 56 -3.75 1.26 1.72
N LEU A 57 -4.51 0.82 2.72
CA LEU A 57 -5.14 -0.49 2.72
C LEU A 57 -6.64 -0.34 2.56
N GLU A 58 -7.21 -1.11 1.65
CA GLU A 58 -8.64 -1.15 1.37
C GLU A 58 -9.17 -2.58 1.49
N ASP A 59 -10.44 -2.69 1.86
CA ASP A 59 -11.15 -3.96 2.03
C ASP A 59 -12.01 -4.28 0.80
N SER A 60 -11.77 -5.45 0.19
CA SER A 60 -12.59 -6.00 -0.91
C SER A 60 -13.80 -6.80 -0.45
N ALA A 61 -13.93 -7.13 0.83
CA ALA A 61 -15.01 -7.95 1.37
C ALA A 61 -15.22 -9.30 0.61
N THR A 62 -14.17 -9.86 -0.01
CA THR A 62 -14.26 -11.04 -0.88
C THR A 62 -15.25 -10.86 -2.05
N THR A 63 -15.38 -9.64 -2.58
CA THR A 63 -16.36 -9.31 -3.63
C THR A 63 -15.71 -8.46 -4.73
N ASP A 64 -15.79 -8.93 -5.98
CA ASP A 64 -15.13 -8.29 -7.13
C ASP A 64 -15.55 -6.83 -7.34
N SER A 65 -16.85 -6.52 -7.24
CA SER A 65 -17.34 -5.15 -7.44
C SER A 65 -16.93 -4.19 -6.32
N VAL A 66 -16.76 -4.70 -5.10
CA VAL A 66 -16.22 -3.91 -3.98
C VAL A 66 -14.74 -3.65 -4.23
N ALA A 67 -13.98 -4.68 -4.63
CA ALA A 67 -12.57 -4.54 -4.96
C ALA A 67 -12.34 -3.52 -6.09
N GLU A 68 -13.14 -3.58 -7.16
CA GLU A 68 -13.10 -2.63 -8.28
C GLU A 68 -13.35 -1.20 -7.80
N ALA A 69 -14.37 -0.97 -6.98
CA ALA A 69 -14.69 0.35 -6.44
C ALA A 69 -13.57 0.92 -5.54
N LYS A 70 -12.78 0.05 -4.88
CA LYS A 70 -11.65 0.46 -4.04
C LYS A 70 -10.37 0.73 -4.82
N ALA A 71 -10.26 0.23 -6.05
CA ALA A 71 -9.06 0.38 -6.88
C ALA A 71 -9.08 1.64 -7.77
N ALA A 72 -10.22 2.33 -7.87
CA ALA A 72 -10.41 3.55 -8.67
C ALA A 72 -9.84 4.81 -7.99
#